data_AF-A0AAV0Q5G8-F1
#
_entry.id   AF-A0AAV0Q5G8-F1
#
_cell.length_a   1.000
_cell.length_b   1.000
_cell.length_c   1.000
_cell.angle_alpha   90.00
_cell.angle_beta   90.00
_cell.angle_gamma   90.00
#
_symmetry.space_group_name_H-M   'P 1'
#
loop_
_entity.id
_entity.type
_entity.pdbx_description
1 polymer ?
#
loop_
_entity_poly.entity_id
_entity_poly.type
_entity_poly.pdbx_seq_one_letter_code
_entity_poly.pdbx_strand_id
1 'polypeptide(L)' 'MKSVASAVLLRYRLSPEPGHRVVQKMSLTLFMKHGLRVMLEPRGLAAAE' A
#
# COMPACT_ATOMS: atom_id res chain seq x y z
N MET A 1 11.75 1.62 4.95
CA MET A 1 10.54 0.82 4.67
C MET A 1 9.75 0.40 5.91
N LYS A 2 10.37 -0.14 6.98
CA LYS A 2 9.64 -0.63 8.18
C LYS A 2 8.77 0.43 8.87
N SER A 3 9.33 1.60 9.18
CA SER A 3 8.60 2.70 9.82
C SER A 3 7.44 3.21 8.97
N VAL A 4 7.69 3.40 7.67
CA VAL A 4 6.68 3.83 6.70
C VAL A 4 5.54 2.83 6.61
N ALA A 5 5.84 1.53 6.45
CA ALA A 5 4.81 0.49 6.39
C ALA A 5 3.98 0.43 7.68
N SER A 6 4.63 0.58 8.84
CA SER A 6 3.96 0.58 10.15
C SER A 6 2.98 1.75 10.29
N ALA A 7 3.40 2.96 9.90
CA ALA A 7 2.54 4.14 9.95
C ALA A 7 1.31 4.03 9.03
N VAL A 8 1.48 3.45 7.84
CA VAL A 8 0.38 3.20 6.90
C VAL A 8 -0.61 2.18 7.48
N LEU A 9 -0.14 1.04 7.98
CA LEU A 9 -0.99 -0.02 8.55
C LEU A 9 -1.70 0.39 9.85
N LEU A 10 -1.08 1.29 10.62
CA LEU A 10 -1.70 1.87 11.81
C LEU A 10 -2.91 2.73 11.42
N ARG A 11 -2.76 3.58 10.40
CA ARG A 11 -3.74 4.62 10.04
C ARG A 11 -4.76 4.18 9.01
N TYR A 12 -4.48 3.15 8.21
CA TYR A 12 -5.33 2.78 7.08
C TYR A 12 -5.53 1.26 6.98
N ARG A 13 -6.71 0.85 6.53
CA ARG A 13 -6.92 -0.46 5.92
C ARG A 13 -6.63 -0.35 4.43
N LEU A 14 -5.93 -1.35 3.92
CA LEU A 14 -5.51 -1.45 2.52
C LEU A 14 -6.28 -2.59 1.87
N SER A 15 -6.90 -2.33 0.74
CA SER A 15 -7.45 -3.37 -0.13
C SER A 15 -6.95 -3.17 -1.56
N PRO A 16 -6.63 -4.23 -2.31
CA PRO A 16 -6.22 -4.08 -3.71
C PRO A 16 -7.33 -3.43 -4.53
N GLU A 17 -6.97 -2.53 -5.45
CA GLU A 17 -7.91 -1.98 -6.42
C GLU A 17 -8.44 -3.13 -7.31
N PRO A 18 -9.77 -3.34 -7.39
CA PRO A 18 -10.34 -4.42 -8.21
C PRO A 18 -9.88 -4.30 -9.67
N GLY A 19 -9.45 -5.42 -10.25
CA GLY A 19 -8.96 -5.46 -11.63
C GLY A 19 -7.54 -4.92 -11.84
N HIS A 20 -6.84 -4.44 -10.80
CA HIS A 20 -5.47 -3.94 -10.96
C HIS A 20 -4.46 -5.04 -11.31
N ARG A 21 -4.02 -5.00 -12.57
CA ARG A 21 -2.89 -5.70 -13.19
C ARG A 21 -1.53 -5.42 -12.56
N VAL A 22 -1.01 -6.20 -11.63
CA VAL A 22 0.44 -6.08 -11.28
C VAL A 22 1.28 -6.59 -12.44
N VAL A 23 1.97 -5.67 -13.13
CA VAL A 23 2.87 -5.98 -14.26
C VAL A 23 4.30 -5.72 -13.83
N GLN A 24 5.14 -6.74 -13.97
CA GLN A 24 6.56 -6.67 -13.71
C GLN A 24 7.27 -5.89 -14.82
N LYS A 25 8.16 -4.99 -14.44
CA LYS A 25 9.12 -4.30 -15.31
C LYS A 25 10.51 -4.80 -14.94
N MET A 26 11.08 -5.64 -15.80
CA MET A 26 12.43 -6.18 -15.63
C MET A 26 13.45 -5.14 -16.10
N SER A 27 14.30 -4.69 -15.18
CA SER A 27 15.48 -3.85 -15.42
C SER A 27 16.62 -4.36 -14.53
N LEU A 28 17.55 -3.50 -14.12
CA LEU A 28 18.57 -3.86 -13.13
C LEU A 28 17.95 -4.32 -11.80
N THR A 29 16.80 -3.73 -11.43
CA THR A 29 15.96 -4.19 -10.33
C THR A 29 14.52 -4.39 -10.80
N LEU A 30 13.80 -5.27 -10.10
CA LEU A 30 12.41 -5.59 -10.41
C LEU A 30 11.48 -4.48 -9.90
N PHE A 31 10.73 -3.87 -10.81
CA PHE A 31 9.72 -2.85 -10.47
C PHE A 31 8.32 -3.26 -10.93
N MET A 32 7.30 -2.61 -10.37
CA MET A 32 5.93 -2.69 -10.88
C MET A 32 5.68 -1.53 -11.87
N LYS A 33 5.31 -1.84 -13.11
CA LYS A 33 5.16 -0.84 -14.20
C LYS A 33 4.17 0.28 -13.87
N HIS A 34 3.12 -0.04 -13.10
CA HIS A 34 2.06 0.88 -12.71
C HIS A 34 1.91 1.00 -11.18
N GLY A 35 2.95 0.60 -10.44
CA GLY A 35 2.87 0.47 -8.99
C GLY A 35 1.84 -0.57 -8.52
N LEU A 36 1.62 -0.59 -7.21
CA LEU A 36 0.54 -1.34 -6.57
C LEU A 36 -0.58 -0.36 -6.23
N ARG A 37 -1.70 -0.45 -6.94
CA ARG A 37 -2.88 0.37 -6.64
C ARG A 37 -3.71 -0.29 -5.56
N VAL A 38 -4.07 0.52 -4.57
CA VAL A 38 -4.81 0.10 -3.39
C VAL A 38 -5.84 1.18 -3.06
N MET A 39 -6.97 0.75 -2.51
CA MET A 39 -7.91 1.63 -1.85
C MET A 39 -7.49 1.76 -0.38
N LEU A 40 -7.62 2.98 0.15
CA LEU A 40 -7.26 3.32 1.53
C LEU A 40 -8.51 3.69 2.29
N GLU A 41 -8.78 2.97 3.38
CA GLU A 41 -9.84 3.30 4.32
C GLU A 41 -9.22 3.77 5.63
N PRO A 42 -9.44 5.02 6.06
CA PRO A 42 -8.93 5.50 7.33
C PRO A 42 -9.41 4.64 8.50
N ARG A 43 -8.51 4.30 9.40
CA ARG A 43 -8.84 3.66 10.67
C ARG A 43 -9.24 4.75 11.66
N GLY A 44 -10.40 4.60 12.29
CA GLY A 44 -10.82 5.40 13.44
C GLY A 44 -9.95 5.07 14.64
N LEU A 45 -8.72 5.59 14.66
CA LEU A 45 -7.87 5.54 15.84
C LEU A 45 -8.44 6.57 16.81
N ALA A 46 -9.14 6.10 17.85
CA ALA A 46 -9.31 6.92 19.04
C ALA A 46 -7.91 7.35 19.49
N ALA A 47 -7.75 8.63 19.89
CA ALA A 47 -6.49 9.08 20.45
C ALA A 47 -6.09 8.08 21.54
N ALA A 48 -4.99 7.36 21.31
CA ALA A 48 -4.44 6.51 22.35
C ALA A 48 -3.98 7.47 23.44
N GLU A 49 -4.69 7.45 24.56
CA GLU A 49 -4.43 8.22 25.78
C GLU A 49 -3.03 7.90 26.34
#